data_AF-A0A7L0VYQ6-F1
#
_entry.id   AF-A0A7L0VYQ6-F1
#
_cell.length_a   1.000
_cell.length_b   1.000
_cell.length_c   1.000
_cell.angle_alpha   90.00
_cell.angle_beta   90.00
_cell.angle_gamma   90.00
#
_symmetry.space_group_name_H-M   'P 1'
#
loop_
_entity.id
_entity.type
_entity.pdbx_description
1 polymer ?
#
loop_
_entity_poly.entity_id
_entity_poly.type
_entity_poly.pdbx_seq_one_letter_code
_entity_poly.pdbx_strand_id
1 'polypeptide(L)' 'MEHRFFAAVNWQDVVQRKLVPPFKPQVTSEIDTRYFDDEFTAQSITITPPDRCECPGAGGRPVPSPLPEHPVTTPSRS' A
#
# COMPACT_ATOMS: atom_id res chain seq x y z
N MET A 1 15.20 -22.64 -20.78
CA MET A 1 13.98 -23.12 -20.11
C MET A 1 13.64 -24.52 -20.61
N GLU A 2 14.48 -25.52 -20.31
CA GLU A 2 14.38 -26.86 -20.93
C GLU A 2 14.15 -27.99 -19.91
N HIS A 3 13.77 -27.64 -18.69
CA HIS A 3 13.47 -28.63 -17.67
C HIS A 3 12.21 -29.42 -18.07
N ARG A 4 12.26 -30.76 -17.99
CA ARG A 4 11.17 -31.67 -18.42
C ARG A 4 9.80 -31.34 -17.83
N PHE A 5 9.77 -30.82 -16.60
CA PHE A 5 8.54 -30.35 -15.95
C PHE A 5 7.76 -29.33 -16.80
N PHE A 6 8.45 -28.49 -17.58
CA PHE A 6 7.85 -27.45 -18.41
C PHE A 6 7.79 -27.81 -19.89
N ALA A 7 7.93 -29.09 -20.26
CA ALA A 7 7.93 -29.51 -21.67
C ALA A 7 6.64 -29.13 -22.43
N ALA A 8 5.52 -29.01 -21.71
CA ALA A 8 4.23 -28.59 -22.28
C ALA A 8 4.06 -27.06 -22.38
N VAL A 9 5.02 -26.27 -21.89
CA VAL A 9 4.91 -24.81 -21.84
C VAL A 9 5.61 -24.20 -23.05
N ASN A 10 4.84 -23.54 -23.92
CA ASN A 10 5.41 -22.63 -24.90
C ASN A 10 5.74 -21.28 -24.24
N TRP A 11 7.01 -21.04 -23.97
CA TRP A 11 7.47 -19.82 -23.29
C TRP A 11 7.25 -18.55 -24.11
N GLN A 12 7.21 -18.63 -25.44
CA GLN A 12 6.91 -17.47 -26.28
C GLN A 12 5.48 -16.98 -26.06
N ASP A 13 4.54 -17.90 -25.88
CA ASP A 13 3.13 -17.60 -25.59
C ASP A 13 2.93 -17.08 -24.16
N VAL A 14 3.75 -17.52 -23.20
CA VAL A 14 3.78 -16.97 -21.83
C VAL A 14 4.16 -15.48 -21.87
N VAL A 15 5.27 -15.15 -22.53
CA VAL A 15 5.78 -13.76 -22.62
C VAL A 15 4.79 -12.86 -23.37
N GLN A 16 4.16 -13.39 -24.42
CA GLN A 16 3.13 -12.67 -25.19
C GLN A 16 1.75 -12.65 -24.52
N ARG A 17 1.60 -13.20 -23.31
CA ARG A 17 0.34 -13.28 -22.55
C ARG A 17 -0.79 -13.96 -23.35
N LYS A 18 -0.45 -14.94 -24.18
CA LYS A 18 -1.39 -15.71 -25.02
C LYS A 18 -1.99 -16.91 -24.30
N LEU A 19 -1.28 -17.47 -23.32
CA LEU A 19 -1.81 -18.57 -22.51
C LEU A 19 -2.90 -18.04 -21.56
N VAL A 20 -4.02 -18.76 -21.47
CA VAL A 20 -5.07 -18.46 -20.50
C VAL A 20 -4.58 -18.87 -19.10
N PRO A 21 -4.56 -17.96 -18.11
CA PRO A 21 -4.20 -18.32 -16.75
C PRO A 21 -5.20 -19.33 -16.16
N PRO A 22 -4.74 -20.30 -15.34
CA PRO A 22 -5.63 -21.29 -14.72
C PRO A 22 -6.56 -20.68 -13.66
N PHE A 23 -6.21 -19.51 -13.14
CA PHE A 23 -7.00 -18.77 -12.16
C PHE A 23 -7.28 -17.35 -12.67
N LYS A 24 -8.55 -16.98 -12.65
CA LYS A 24 -9.01 -15.61 -12.93
C LYS A 24 -9.62 -15.02 -11.66
N PRO A 25 -8.98 -14.02 -11.02
CA PRO A 25 -9.54 -13.37 -9.84
C PRO A 25 -10.85 -12.65 -10.17
N GLN A 26 -11.72 -12.54 -9.17
CA GLN A 26 -12.99 -11.82 -9.29
C GLN A 26 -12.75 -10.34 -9.04
N VAL A 27 -12.93 -9.51 -10.07
CA VAL A 27 -12.79 -8.05 -9.99
C VAL A 27 -14.14 -7.43 -10.32
N THR A 28 -14.72 -6.72 -9.36
CA THR A 28 -16.07 -6.16 -9.47
C THR A 28 -16.10 -4.72 -10.00
N SER A 29 -15.00 -3.99 -9.82
CA SER A 29 -14.84 -2.61 -10.30
C SER A 29 -13.36 -2.24 -10.47
N GLU A 30 -13.07 -1.11 -11.09
CA GLU A 30 -11.70 -0.60 -11.27
C GLU A 30 -11.01 -0.25 -9.94
N ILE A 31 -11.78 -0.02 -8.87
CA ILE A 31 -11.30 0.31 -7.52
C ILE A 31 -11.45 -0.87 -6.54
N ASP A 32 -11.67 -2.09 -7.03
CA ASP A 32 -11.82 -3.27 -6.18
C ASP A 32 -10.49 -3.62 -5.49
N THR A 33 -10.46 -3.48 -4.16
CA THR A 33 -9.26 -3.72 -3.34
C THR A 33 -9.28 -5.05 -2.59
N ARG A 34 -10.21 -5.97 -2.89
CA ARG A 34 -10.42 -7.20 -2.08
C ARG A 34 -9.24 -8.16 -1.94
N TYR A 35 -8.22 -8.03 -2.80
CA TYR A 35 -7.00 -8.85 -2.79
C TYR A 35 -5.80 -8.10 -2.19
N PHE A 36 -6.02 -6.89 -1.69
CA PHE A 36 -5.07 -6.13 -0.87
C PHE A 36 -5.47 -6.26 0.60
N ASP A 37 -4.52 -6.08 1.51
CA ASP A 37 -4.79 -6.15 2.94
C ASP A 37 -5.52 -4.88 3.42
N ASP A 38 -6.56 -5.07 4.22
CA ASP A 38 -7.37 -4.01 4.81
C ASP A 38 -6.52 -3.08 5.70
N GLU A 39 -5.42 -3.59 6.28
CA GLU A 39 -4.48 -2.79 7.08
C GLU A 39 -3.97 -1.57 6.30
N PHE A 40 -3.82 -1.68 4.98
CA PHE A 40 -3.34 -0.60 4.12
C PHE A 40 -4.46 0.14 3.42
N THR A 41 -5.48 -0.55 2.93
CA THR A 41 -6.56 0.10 2.15
C THR A 41 -7.50 0.93 3.02
N ALA A 42 -7.54 0.69 4.32
CA ALA A 42 -8.28 1.51 5.28
C ALA A 42 -7.52 2.78 5.72
N GLN A 43 -6.24 2.93 5.36
CA GLN A 43 -5.44 4.10 5.75
C GLN A 43 -5.83 5.33 4.93
N SER A 44 -5.72 6.51 5.54
CA SER A 44 -5.84 7.77 4.83
C SER A 44 -4.69 7.95 3.85
N ILE A 45 -5.01 8.28 2.59
CA ILE A 45 -4.01 8.59 1.56
C ILE A 45 -3.28 9.87 1.97
N THR A 46 -2.09 9.70 2.53
CA THR A 46 -1.23 10.81 2.97
C THR A 46 0.18 10.57 2.48
N ILE A 47 0.87 11.65 2.10
CA ILE A 47 2.28 11.59 1.77
C ILE A 47 3.03 11.73 3.09
N THR A 48 3.79 10.71 3.48
CA THR A 48 4.72 10.83 4.62
C THR A 48 5.69 11.98 4.31
N PRO A 49 5.67 13.08 5.08
CA PRO A 49 6.61 14.16 4.86
C PRO A 49 8.04 13.61 5.01
N PRO A 50 9.00 14.03 4.18
CA PRO A 50 10.37 13.57 4.32
C PRO A 50 10.86 13.90 5.74
N ASP A 51 11.50 12.94 6.40
CA ASP A 51 12.30 13.24 7.59
C ASP A 51 13.21 14.38 7.20
N ARG A 52 13.09 15.50 7.95
CA ARG A 52 13.79 16.75 7.64
C ARG A 52 15.21 16.39 7.27
N CYS A 53 15.59 16.54 5.99
CA CYS A 53 17.00 16.61 5.66
C CYS A 53 17.54 17.69 6.59
N GLU A 54 18.39 17.29 7.52
CA GLU A 54 19.18 18.24 8.29
C GLU A 54 20.08 18.92 7.26
N CYS A 55 19.60 19.98 6.63
CA CYS A 55 20.48 20.99 6.09
C CYS A 55 21.12 21.63 7.32
N PRO A 56 22.42 21.39 7.60
CA PRO A 56 23.06 21.94 8.78
C PRO A 56 23.31 23.42 8.50
N GLY A 57 22.30 24.27 8.70
CA GLY A 57 22.41 25.67 8.29
C GLY A 57 21.19 26.57 8.44
N ALA A 58 20.16 26.21 9.20
CA ALA A 58 19.10 27.16 9.50
C ALA A 58 18.60 26.97 10.93
N GLY A 59 19.03 27.86 11.83
CA GLY A 59 18.42 28.03 13.14
C GLY A 59 16.95 28.40 12.97
N GLY A 60 16.07 27.42 13.17
CA GLY A 60 14.62 27.58 13.16
C GLY A 60 14.03 26.80 14.32
N ARG A 61 13.30 27.50 15.19
CA ARG A 61 12.73 26.99 16.46
C ARG A 61 11.98 25.66 16.26
N PRO A 62 12.00 24.74 17.23
CA PRO A 62 11.20 23.53 17.16
C PRO A 62 9.71 23.91 17.18
N VAL A 63 8.99 23.55 16.12
CA VAL A 63 7.52 23.50 16.12
C VAL A 63 7.11 22.26 16.91
N PRO A 64 6.20 22.37 17.89
CA PRO A 64 5.76 21.20 18.64
C PRO A 64 4.96 20.26 17.73
N SER A 65 5.27 18.97 17.77
CA SER A 65 4.52 17.92 17.10
C SER A 65 3.05 17.96 17.54
N PRO A 66 2.07 17.77 16.63
CA PRO A 66 0.69 17.58 17.05
C PRO A 66 0.60 16.25 17.82
N LEU A 67 0.22 16.33 19.10
CA LEU A 67 -0.12 15.17 19.91
C LEU A 67 -1.30 14.42 19.26
N PRO A 68 -1.37 13.09 19.36
CA PRO A 68 -2.56 12.36 18.95
C PRO A 68 -3.74 12.82 19.82
N GLU A 69 -4.80 13.29 19.16
CA GLU A 69 -6.03 13.70 19.85
C GLU A 69 -6.68 12.46 20.44
N HIS A 70 -6.39 12.16 21.71
CA HIS A 70 -7.21 11.22 22.47
C HIS A 70 -8.60 11.86 22.68
N PRO A 71 -9.70 11.10 22.53
CA PRO A 71 -11.04 11.63 22.70
C PRO A 71 -11.22 12.15 24.13
N VAL A 72 -11.56 13.43 24.24
CA VAL A 72 -11.90 14.06 25.51
C VAL A 72 -13.19 13.43 26.04
N THR A 73 -13.06 12.47 26.97
CA THR A 73 -14.19 12.09 27.83
C THR A 73 -14.43 13.25 28.79
N THR A 74 -15.48 14.02 28.54
CA THR A 74 -16.02 15.00 29.49
C THR A 74 -16.59 14.25 30.69
N PRO A 75 -16.18 14.54 31.94
CA PRO A 75 -16.94 14.08 33.09
C PRO A 75 -18.17 14.98 33.26
N SER A 76 -19.36 14.38 33.12
CA SER A 76 -20.63 15.00 33.49
C SER A 76 -20.65 15.24 35.00
N ARG A 77 -20.66 16.51 35.41
CA ARG A 77 -20.78 16.92 36.81
C ARG A 77 -22.20 16.58 37.30
N SER A 78 -22.32 15.80 38.37
CA SER A 78 -23.50 15.78 39.26
C SER A 78 -23.20 16.61 40.50
#